data_AF-A0A539EQ98-F1
#
_entry.id   AF-A0A539EQ98-F1
#
_cell.length_a   1.000
_cell.length_b   1.000
_cell.length_c   1.000
_cell.angle_alpha   90.00
_cell.angle_beta   90.00
_cell.angle_gamma   90.00
#
_symmetry.space_group_name_H-M   'P 1'
#
loop_
_entity.id
_entity.type
_entity.pdbx_description
1 polymer ?
#
loop_
_entity_poly.entity_id
_entity_poly.type
_entity_poly.pdbx_seq_one_letter_code
_entity_poly.pdbx_strand_id
1 'polypeptide(L)'
;MKRSHLWIPASFALVAGLLLYMSADRGGAHWLLLWPAANCAAVAAAYFVPGWGGRVFGKRPDGARAGAVVAWMLPFLMVQYLTWRLQVLLSPEDAFNEAAPGLYVGRRPLPGEHPAGLELVVDVTAEFPKPDYHPEGVGYAALPTLDAFVPEPEPYAALVRKAASARSVLVHCANGHGRSAAFAAAVLVRRGLAKDVDEGMALVRRARPACRLNPAQREAAKAAA
;
A
#
# COMPACT_ATOMS: atom_id res chain seq x y z
N MET A 1 -22.27 2.04 -0.72
CA MET A 1 -20.81 1.85 -0.95
C MET A 1 -20.56 1.68 -2.45
N LYS A 2 -20.26 2.75 -3.20
CA LYS A 2 -20.04 2.66 -4.67
C LYS A 2 -18.71 1.96 -4.94
N ARG A 3 -18.77 0.71 -5.41
CA ARG A 3 -17.65 -0.24 -5.53
C ARG A 3 -16.78 0.05 -6.77
N SER A 4 -16.10 1.21 -6.81
CA SER A 4 -15.26 1.65 -7.94
C SER A 4 -13.97 0.83 -8.18
N HIS A 5 -13.81 -0.32 -7.50
CA HIS A 5 -12.62 -1.19 -7.58
C HIS A 5 -12.92 -2.65 -7.86
N LEU A 6 -14.16 -3.03 -8.23
CA LEU A 6 -14.51 -4.43 -8.51
C LEU A 6 -13.67 -5.06 -9.63
N TRP A 7 -13.13 -4.24 -10.54
CA TRP A 7 -12.27 -4.71 -11.61
C TRP A 7 -10.96 -5.32 -11.09
N ILE A 8 -10.45 -4.89 -9.92
CA ILE A 8 -9.21 -5.43 -9.33
C ILE A 8 -9.40 -6.92 -8.93
N PRO A 9 -10.33 -7.27 -8.02
CA PRO A 9 -10.56 -8.67 -7.68
C PRO A 9 -11.10 -9.48 -8.86
N ALA A 10 -11.87 -8.87 -9.78
CA ALA A 10 -12.29 -9.56 -11.01
C ALA A 10 -11.10 -9.93 -11.90
N SER A 11 -10.10 -9.05 -12.02
CA SER A 11 -8.87 -9.34 -12.78
C SER A 11 -8.09 -10.48 -12.14
N PHE A 12 -7.95 -10.48 -10.81
CA PHE A 12 -7.30 -11.59 -10.10
C PHE A 12 -8.07 -12.91 -10.24
N ALA A 13 -9.41 -12.88 -10.15
CA ALA A 13 -10.24 -14.06 -10.36
C ALA A 13 -10.14 -14.60 -11.80
N LEU A 14 -10.10 -13.71 -12.80
CA LEU A 14 -9.93 -14.07 -14.21
C LEU A 14 -8.56 -14.73 -14.44
N VAL A 15 -7.49 -14.13 -13.93
CA VAL A 15 -6.13 -14.70 -14.01
C VAL A 15 -6.07 -16.06 -13.32
N ALA A 16 -6.70 -16.20 -12.14
CA ALA A 16 -6.79 -17.49 -11.45
C ALA A 16 -7.50 -18.54 -12.33
N GLY A 17 -8.65 -18.19 -12.92
CA GLY A 17 -9.39 -19.07 -13.83
C GLY A 17 -8.59 -19.48 -15.06
N LEU A 18 -7.86 -18.54 -15.68
CA LEU A 18 -7.00 -18.83 -16.83
C LEU A 18 -5.84 -19.76 -16.46
N LEU A 19 -5.18 -19.53 -15.33
CA LEU A 19 -4.09 -20.39 -14.86
C LEU A 19 -4.60 -21.80 -14.50
N LEU A 20 -5.77 -21.90 -13.88
CA LEU A 20 -6.44 -23.20 -13.63
C LEU A 20 -6.76 -23.92 -14.94
N TYR A 21 -7.35 -23.22 -15.92
CA TYR A 21 -7.62 -23.77 -17.24
C TYR A 21 -6.34 -24.25 -17.94
N MET A 22 -5.25 -23.47 -17.87
CA MET A 22 -3.97 -23.83 -18.45
C MET A 22 -3.27 -25.00 -17.71
N SER A 23 -3.61 -25.21 -16.44
CA SER A 23 -3.12 -26.35 -15.65
C SER A 23 -3.85 -27.65 -15.98
N ALA A 24 -5.07 -27.57 -16.52
CA ALA A 24 -5.84 -28.73 -16.93
C ALA A 24 -5.27 -29.31 -18.24
N ASP A 25 -4.84 -30.56 -18.16
CA ASP A 25 -4.65 -31.47 -19.30
C ASP A 25 -3.49 -31.15 -20.28
N ARG A 26 -2.32 -30.73 -19.76
CA ARG A 26 -1.11 -30.55 -20.59
C ARG A 26 0.11 -31.40 -20.22
N GLY A 27 -0.04 -32.39 -19.33
CA GLY A 27 1.09 -33.20 -18.85
C GLY A 27 2.21 -32.35 -18.24
N GLY A 28 3.40 -32.93 -18.00
CA GLY A 28 4.59 -32.17 -17.59
C GLY A 28 4.45 -31.32 -16.31
N ALA A 29 5.09 -30.15 -16.29
CA ALA A 29 5.16 -29.26 -15.12
C ALA A 29 3.98 -28.28 -14.99
N HIS A 30 2.89 -28.48 -15.75
CA HIS A 30 1.74 -27.56 -15.79
C HIS A 30 0.98 -27.45 -14.45
N TRP A 31 1.08 -28.45 -13.58
CA TRP A 31 0.55 -28.39 -12.21
C TRP A 31 1.17 -27.26 -11.37
N LEU A 32 2.37 -26.76 -11.73
CA LEU A 32 2.97 -25.60 -11.06
C LEU A 32 2.12 -24.33 -11.21
N LEU A 33 1.25 -24.25 -12.22
CA LEU A 33 0.34 -23.11 -12.40
C LEU A 33 -0.78 -23.05 -11.34
N LEU A 34 -1.05 -24.17 -10.64
CA LEU A 34 -1.99 -24.18 -9.52
C LEU A 34 -1.55 -23.24 -8.39
N TRP A 35 -0.24 -23.04 -8.24
CA TRP A 35 0.32 -22.20 -7.20
C TRP A 35 0.01 -20.70 -7.39
N PRO A 36 0.40 -20.04 -8.51
CA PRO A 36 -0.03 -18.68 -8.77
C PRO A 36 -1.55 -18.56 -8.93
N ALA A 37 -2.26 -19.59 -9.43
CA ALA A 37 -3.72 -19.58 -9.47
C ALA A 37 -4.34 -19.45 -8.07
N ALA A 38 -3.87 -20.26 -7.12
CA ALA A 38 -4.30 -20.20 -5.73
C ALA A 38 -3.94 -18.86 -5.07
N ASN A 39 -2.78 -18.28 -5.41
CA ASN A 39 -2.42 -16.94 -4.91
C ASN A 39 -3.40 -15.87 -5.42
N CYS A 40 -3.68 -15.85 -6.73
CA CYS A 40 -4.63 -14.90 -7.32
C CYS A 40 -6.04 -15.07 -6.75
N ALA A 41 -6.50 -16.32 -6.55
CA ALA A 41 -7.77 -16.60 -5.92
C ALA A 41 -7.83 -16.09 -4.47
N ALA A 42 -6.77 -16.32 -3.68
CA ALA A 42 -6.68 -15.83 -2.30
C ALA A 42 -6.70 -14.29 -2.22
N VAL A 43 -5.96 -13.61 -3.11
CA VAL A 43 -5.97 -12.15 -3.20
C VAL A 43 -7.34 -11.63 -3.63
N ALA A 44 -7.96 -12.25 -4.65
CA ALA A 44 -9.32 -11.90 -5.08
C ALA A 44 -10.33 -12.03 -3.92
N ALA A 45 -10.28 -13.13 -3.16
CA ALA A 45 -11.13 -13.34 -2.00
C ALA A 45 -10.90 -12.30 -0.90
N ALA A 46 -9.65 -11.89 -0.66
CA ALA A 46 -9.30 -10.90 0.35
C ALA A 46 -9.91 -9.50 0.11
N TYR A 47 -10.30 -9.17 -1.13
CA TYR A 47 -11.06 -7.96 -1.44
C TYR A 47 -12.53 -8.02 -1.01
N PHE A 48 -13.09 -9.22 -0.80
CA PHE A 48 -14.49 -9.41 -0.44
C PHE A 48 -14.70 -9.74 1.04
N VAL A 49 -13.70 -10.31 1.71
CA VAL A 49 -13.80 -10.71 3.11
C VAL A 49 -13.33 -9.57 4.02
N PRO A 50 -14.21 -9.00 4.87
CA PRO A 50 -13.83 -7.97 5.83
C PRO A 50 -12.68 -8.44 6.73
N GLY A 51 -11.69 -7.56 6.94
CA GLY A 51 -10.51 -7.85 7.76
C GLY A 51 -9.43 -8.71 7.09
N TRP A 52 -9.68 -9.30 5.91
CA TRP A 52 -8.68 -10.11 5.22
C TRP A 52 -7.75 -9.31 4.31
N GLY A 53 -8.19 -8.15 3.81
CA GLY A 53 -7.40 -7.36 2.86
C GLY A 53 -5.97 -7.11 3.35
N GLY A 54 -5.81 -6.54 4.54
CA GLY A 54 -4.48 -6.32 5.12
C GLY A 54 -3.71 -7.58 5.51
N ARG A 55 -4.38 -8.74 5.63
CA ARG A 55 -3.84 -9.96 6.22
C ARG A 55 -3.43 -11.02 5.20
N VAL A 56 -3.88 -10.93 3.96
CA VAL A 56 -3.63 -11.94 2.92
C VAL A 56 -2.13 -12.23 2.69
N PHE A 57 -1.28 -11.20 2.83
CA PHE A 57 0.18 -11.34 2.73
C PHE A 57 0.87 -11.58 4.07
N GLY A 58 0.12 -11.70 5.17
CA GLY A 58 0.66 -11.97 6.51
C GLY A 58 1.60 -10.90 7.06
N LYS A 59 1.51 -9.66 6.56
CA LYS A 59 2.34 -8.54 7.03
C LYS A 59 1.85 -8.07 8.39
N ARG A 60 2.78 -7.99 9.34
CA ARG A 60 2.54 -7.52 10.70
C ARG A 60 2.76 -6.00 10.80
N PRO A 61 2.29 -5.35 11.89
CA PRO A 61 2.50 -3.91 12.10
C PRO A 61 3.97 -3.45 12.18
N ASP A 62 4.89 -4.36 12.53
CA ASP A 62 6.34 -4.14 12.49
C ASP A 62 6.95 -4.27 11.08
N GLY A 63 6.13 -4.65 10.09
CA GLY A 63 6.48 -4.83 8.69
C GLY A 63 7.09 -6.20 8.35
N ALA A 64 7.22 -7.09 9.33
CA ALA A 64 7.71 -8.44 9.10
C ALA A 64 6.62 -9.40 8.60
N ARG A 65 7.05 -10.54 8.05
CA ARG A 65 6.19 -11.61 7.52
C ARG A 65 6.76 -12.98 7.87
N ALA A 66 5.87 -13.95 8.10
CA ALA A 66 6.29 -15.33 8.32
C ALA A 66 6.81 -15.97 7.02
N GLY A 67 7.93 -16.69 7.10
CA GLY A 67 8.55 -17.34 5.93
C GLY A 67 7.62 -18.31 5.20
N ALA A 68 6.75 -19.02 5.93
CA ALA A 68 5.75 -19.91 5.33
C ALA A 68 4.75 -19.17 4.44
N VAL A 69 4.32 -17.95 4.85
CA VAL A 69 3.43 -17.12 4.04
C VAL A 69 4.16 -16.59 2.82
N VAL A 70 5.43 -16.19 2.96
CA VAL A 70 6.26 -15.77 1.82
C VAL A 70 6.45 -16.90 0.83
N ALA A 71 6.75 -18.12 1.29
CA ALA A 71 6.84 -19.30 0.44
C ALA A 71 5.52 -19.51 -0.28
N TRP A 72 4.39 -19.66 0.43
CA TRP A 72 3.09 -19.84 -0.22
C TRP A 72 2.71 -18.72 -1.20
N MET A 73 3.07 -17.47 -0.94
CA MET A 73 2.77 -16.32 -1.81
C MET A 73 3.86 -16.01 -2.84
N LEU A 74 4.90 -16.84 -2.95
CA LEU A 74 6.11 -16.50 -3.70
C LEU A 74 5.84 -16.10 -5.17
N PRO A 75 5.06 -16.85 -5.97
CA PRO A 75 4.76 -16.45 -7.35
C PRO A 75 4.13 -15.07 -7.46
N PHE A 76 3.13 -14.79 -6.62
CA PHE A 76 2.44 -13.50 -6.62
C PHE A 76 3.35 -12.36 -6.17
N LEU A 77 4.13 -12.58 -5.09
CA LEU A 77 5.07 -11.58 -4.58
C LEU A 77 6.15 -11.29 -5.62
N MET A 78 6.68 -12.28 -6.33
CA MET A 78 7.66 -12.06 -7.41
C MET A 78 7.11 -11.14 -8.50
N VAL A 79 5.89 -11.41 -8.98
CA VAL A 79 5.23 -10.54 -9.98
C VAL A 79 5.00 -9.14 -9.42
N GLN A 80 4.60 -9.02 -8.17
CA GLN A 80 4.33 -7.74 -7.52
C GLN A 80 5.61 -6.90 -7.37
N TYR A 81 6.72 -7.53 -6.97
CA TYR A 81 8.04 -6.91 -6.87
C TYR A 81 8.61 -6.52 -8.22
N LEU A 82 8.49 -7.39 -9.23
CA LEU A 82 8.94 -7.10 -10.58
C LEU A 82 8.16 -5.92 -11.16
N THR A 83 6.83 -5.97 -11.06
CA THR A 83 5.94 -4.88 -11.52
C THR A 83 6.31 -3.57 -10.84
N TRP A 84 6.46 -3.56 -9.53
CA TRP A 84 6.85 -2.35 -8.80
C TRP A 84 8.24 -1.87 -9.22
N ARG A 85 9.22 -2.76 -9.36
CA ARG A 85 10.58 -2.37 -9.76
C ARG A 85 10.61 -1.76 -11.16
N LEU A 86 9.85 -2.34 -12.10
CA LEU A 86 9.70 -1.79 -13.45
C LEU A 86 8.99 -0.43 -13.42
N GLN A 87 7.93 -0.28 -12.60
CA GLN A 87 7.26 1.01 -12.41
C GLN A 87 8.21 2.07 -11.86
N VAL A 88 9.03 1.74 -10.87
CA VAL A 88 10.03 2.66 -10.31
C VAL A 88 11.10 3.02 -11.34
N LEU A 89 11.58 2.05 -12.13
CA LEU A 89 12.62 2.27 -13.14
C LEU A 89 12.14 3.11 -14.33
N LEU A 90 10.86 2.99 -14.70
CA LEU A 90 10.26 3.69 -15.84
C LEU A 90 9.58 5.01 -15.43
N SER A 91 9.34 5.23 -14.13
CA SER A 91 8.66 6.43 -13.66
C SER A 91 9.63 7.61 -13.59
N PRO A 92 9.25 8.78 -14.12
CA PRO A 92 10.00 10.01 -13.93
C PRO A 92 9.71 10.69 -12.58
N GLU A 93 8.86 10.10 -11.73
CA GLU A 93 8.48 10.70 -10.44
C GLU A 93 9.57 10.52 -9.39
N ASP A 94 9.75 11.55 -8.56
CA ASP A 94 10.62 11.49 -7.39
C ASP A 94 10.20 10.36 -6.43
N ALA A 95 11.14 9.89 -5.61
CA ALA A 95 10.89 8.89 -4.58
C ALA A 95 9.80 9.35 -3.59
N PHE A 96 9.89 10.61 -3.17
CA PHE A 96 8.95 11.28 -2.27
C PHE A 96 8.97 12.79 -2.49
N ASN A 97 7.88 13.46 -2.14
CA ASN A 97 7.76 14.91 -2.20
C ASN A 97 7.19 15.43 -0.88
N GLU A 98 7.63 16.60 -0.44
CA GLU A 98 7.13 17.25 0.78
C GLU A 98 5.80 17.95 0.51
N ALA A 99 4.73 17.44 1.10
CA ALA A 99 3.39 18.02 0.95
C ALA A 99 3.20 19.25 1.87
N ALA A 100 3.84 19.21 3.04
CA ALA A 100 3.91 20.29 4.01
C ALA A 100 5.13 20.05 4.93
N PRO A 101 5.59 21.05 5.71
CA PRO A 101 6.76 20.90 6.57
C PRO A 101 6.74 19.62 7.40
N GLY A 102 7.73 18.74 7.18
CA GLY A 102 7.88 17.48 7.89
C GLY A 102 6.84 16.40 7.54
N LEU A 103 6.15 16.50 6.41
CA LEU A 103 5.26 15.46 5.87
C LEU A 103 5.58 15.17 4.41
N TYR A 104 6.17 14.00 4.19
CA TYR A 104 6.59 13.51 2.88
C TYR A 104 5.64 12.41 2.41
N VAL A 105 5.27 12.45 1.13
CA VAL A 105 4.44 11.44 0.48
C VAL A 105 5.22 10.84 -0.68
N GLY A 106 5.31 9.52 -0.73
CA GLY A 106 6.14 8.87 -1.73
C GLY A 106 5.76 7.44 -2.08
N ARG A 107 6.46 6.93 -3.07
CA ARG A 107 6.49 5.50 -3.36
C ARG A 107 7.31 4.76 -2.31
N ARG A 108 7.30 3.43 -2.35
CA ARG A 108 8.16 2.63 -1.49
C ARG A 108 9.63 3.07 -1.71
N PRO A 109 10.39 3.40 -0.66
CA PRO A 109 11.76 3.91 -0.81
C PRO A 109 12.72 2.79 -1.22
N LEU A 110 13.72 3.14 -2.04
CA LEU A 110 14.94 2.38 -2.31
C LEU A 110 16.04 2.75 -1.28
N PRO A 111 17.18 2.03 -1.24
CA PRO A 111 18.27 2.36 -0.33
C PRO A 111 18.72 3.82 -0.46
N GLY A 112 18.85 4.51 0.68
CA GLY A 112 19.27 5.92 0.74
C GLY A 112 18.17 6.94 0.41
N GLU A 113 16.96 6.52 0.04
CA GLU A 113 15.88 7.43 -0.33
C GLU A 113 14.98 7.77 0.86
N HIS A 114 15.45 8.69 1.68
CA HIS A 114 14.66 9.28 2.75
C HIS A 114 15.10 10.72 3.01
N PRO A 115 14.22 11.59 3.51
CA PRO A 115 14.61 12.94 3.94
C PRO A 115 15.58 12.86 5.14
N ALA A 116 16.39 13.91 5.31
CA ALA A 116 17.23 14.08 6.49
C ALA A 116 16.36 14.35 7.73
N GLY A 117 16.78 13.86 8.90
CA GLY A 117 16.04 14.07 10.16
C GLY A 117 14.67 13.37 10.20
N LEU A 118 14.45 12.34 9.38
CA LEU A 118 13.23 11.55 9.38
C LEU A 118 13.01 10.90 10.74
N GLU A 119 11.80 11.01 11.29
CA GLU A 119 11.44 10.43 12.60
C GLU A 119 10.64 9.14 12.44
N LEU A 120 9.74 9.09 11.46
CA LEU A 120 8.81 7.98 11.29
C LEU A 120 8.57 7.66 9.80
N VAL A 121 8.69 6.38 9.44
CA VAL A 121 8.16 5.83 8.19
C VAL A 121 6.81 5.18 8.45
N VAL A 122 5.80 5.60 7.69
CA VAL A 122 4.48 4.96 7.64
C VAL A 122 4.35 4.20 6.32
N ASP A 123 4.22 2.88 6.43
CA ASP A 123 4.08 1.97 5.29
C ASP A 123 2.64 1.45 5.20
N VAL A 124 1.90 1.89 4.20
CA VAL A 124 0.51 1.43 3.98
C VAL A 124 0.38 0.28 2.97
N THR A 125 1.48 -0.39 2.64
CA THR A 125 1.50 -1.57 1.76
C THR A 125 1.21 -2.84 2.55
N ALA A 126 0.42 -3.76 1.97
CA ALA A 126 0.28 -5.11 2.49
C ALA A 126 1.31 -6.07 1.86
N GLU A 127 1.69 -5.78 0.63
CA GLU A 127 2.43 -6.64 -0.29
C GLU A 127 3.95 -6.61 -0.09
N PHE A 128 4.51 -5.54 0.49
CA PHE A 128 5.95 -5.38 0.71
C PHE A 128 6.30 -5.44 2.19
N PRO A 129 7.37 -6.13 2.62
CA PRO A 129 7.83 -6.09 4.00
C PRO A 129 8.61 -4.78 4.26
N LYS A 130 8.86 -4.50 5.53
CA LYS A 130 9.84 -3.48 5.93
C LYS A 130 11.18 -3.75 5.19
N PRO A 131 11.79 -2.74 4.54
CA PRO A 131 13.09 -2.92 3.92
C PRO A 131 14.19 -3.18 4.95
N ASP A 132 15.14 -4.04 4.62
CA ASP A 132 16.32 -4.28 5.46
C ASP A 132 17.21 -3.03 5.56
N TYR A 133 17.18 -2.17 4.54
CA TYR A 133 17.85 -0.87 4.50
C TYR A 133 17.04 0.27 5.16
N HIS A 134 16.07 -0.07 6.01
CA HIS A 134 15.35 0.94 6.78
C HIS A 134 16.33 1.73 7.67
N PRO A 135 16.28 3.07 7.70
CA PRO A 135 17.28 3.86 8.40
C PRO A 135 17.31 3.58 9.91
N GLU A 136 18.51 3.50 10.49
CA GLU A 136 18.69 3.34 11.93
C GLU A 136 18.12 4.54 12.70
N GLY A 137 17.58 4.29 13.90
CA GLY A 137 16.99 5.33 14.75
C GLY A 137 15.66 5.90 14.25
N VAL A 138 15.19 5.53 13.05
CA VAL A 138 13.92 5.97 12.49
C VAL A 138 12.81 5.00 12.87
N GLY A 139 11.70 5.53 13.40
CA GLY A 139 10.51 4.73 13.70
C GLY A 139 9.91 4.12 12.44
N TYR A 140 9.28 2.95 12.57
CA TYR A 140 8.56 2.30 11.49
C TYR A 140 7.19 1.85 11.97
N ALA A 141 6.16 2.10 11.18
CA ALA A 141 4.81 1.63 11.44
C ALA A 141 4.14 1.18 10.14
N ALA A 142 3.72 -0.07 10.07
CA ALA A 142 2.97 -0.59 8.94
C ALA A 142 1.46 -0.62 9.23
N LEU A 143 0.67 -0.24 8.24
CA LEU A 143 -0.77 -0.49 8.17
C LEU A 143 -1.07 -1.25 6.87
N PRO A 144 -0.97 -2.60 6.90
CA PRO A 144 -1.17 -3.43 5.72
C PRO A 144 -2.52 -3.16 5.07
N THR A 145 -2.51 -2.58 3.87
CA THR A 145 -3.72 -2.21 3.13
C THR A 145 -3.57 -2.63 1.67
N LEU A 146 -4.51 -3.43 1.14
CA LEU A 146 -4.55 -3.75 -0.28
C LEU A 146 -4.74 -2.51 -1.13
N ASP A 147 -4.30 -2.60 -2.39
CA ASP A 147 -4.46 -1.49 -3.29
C ASP A 147 -5.94 -1.14 -3.53
N ALA A 148 -6.22 0.16 -3.57
CA ALA A 148 -7.55 0.76 -3.59
C ALA A 148 -8.50 0.39 -2.42
N PHE A 149 -8.02 -0.35 -1.42
CA PHE A 149 -8.80 -0.76 -0.26
C PHE A 149 -8.81 0.31 0.85
N VAL A 150 -9.71 0.12 1.81
CA VAL A 150 -9.81 0.94 3.03
C VAL A 150 -9.39 0.08 4.22
N PRO A 151 -8.43 0.53 5.05
CA PRO A 151 -8.02 -0.18 6.26
C PRO A 151 -9.11 -0.15 7.34
N GLU A 152 -8.95 -0.96 8.38
CA GLU A 152 -9.82 -0.91 9.56
C GLU A 152 -9.81 0.50 10.17
N PRO A 153 -10.98 1.10 10.51
CA PRO A 153 -11.07 2.51 10.89
C PRO A 153 -10.21 2.91 12.09
N GLU A 154 -10.24 2.14 13.18
CA GLU A 154 -9.52 2.51 14.40
C GLU A 154 -8.00 2.38 14.25
N PRO A 155 -7.43 1.27 13.73
CA PRO A 155 -5.99 1.22 13.42
C PRO A 155 -5.53 2.34 12.49
N TYR A 156 -6.35 2.71 11.51
CA TYR A 156 -6.06 3.83 10.61
C TYR A 156 -6.02 5.16 11.35
N ALA A 157 -7.07 5.49 12.12
CA ALA A 157 -7.15 6.72 12.89
C ALA A 157 -6.04 6.82 13.94
N ALA A 158 -5.73 5.73 14.65
CA ALA A 158 -4.64 5.66 15.61
C ALA A 158 -3.28 5.97 14.96
N LEU A 159 -3.01 5.40 13.79
CA LEU A 159 -1.75 5.65 13.08
C LEU A 159 -1.69 7.07 12.51
N VAL A 160 -2.81 7.61 12.01
CA VAL A 160 -2.90 9.01 11.58
C VAL A 160 -2.58 9.95 12.75
N ARG A 161 -3.13 9.71 13.95
CA ARG A 161 -2.81 10.48 15.17
C ARG A 161 -1.32 10.42 15.50
N LYS A 162 -0.73 9.22 15.48
CA LYS A 162 0.71 9.02 15.71
C LYS A 162 1.57 9.80 14.71
N ALA A 163 1.23 9.73 13.42
CA ALA A 163 1.96 10.44 12.36
C ALA A 163 1.78 11.96 12.44
N ALA A 164 0.61 12.45 12.89
CA ALA A 164 0.37 13.87 13.11
C ALA A 164 1.25 14.44 14.24
N SER A 165 1.58 13.64 15.26
CA SER A 165 2.44 14.06 16.38
C SER A 165 3.95 14.00 16.09
N ALA A 166 4.39 13.23 15.10
CA ALA A 166 5.80 13.13 14.72
C ALA A 166 6.24 14.35 13.91
N ARG A 167 7.49 14.82 14.11
CA ARG A 167 8.00 16.04 13.47
C ARG A 167 8.29 15.85 11.99
N SER A 168 8.80 14.69 11.62
CA SER A 168 9.16 14.35 10.24
C SER A 168 8.68 12.96 9.89
N VAL A 169 7.76 12.86 8.93
CA VAL A 169 7.11 11.60 8.55
C VAL A 169 7.17 11.36 7.05
N LEU A 170 7.58 10.16 6.65
CA LEU A 170 7.46 9.67 5.28
C LEU A 170 6.33 8.65 5.23
N VAL A 171 5.26 8.98 4.51
CA VAL A 171 4.14 8.09 4.25
C VAL A 171 4.29 7.51 2.84
N HIS A 172 4.33 6.19 2.72
CA HIS A 172 4.45 5.54 1.42
C HIS A 172 3.48 4.39 1.19
N CYS A 173 3.11 4.19 -0.07
CA CYS A 173 2.53 2.94 -0.56
C CYS A 173 3.48 2.32 -1.59
N ALA A 174 2.99 1.57 -2.58
CA ALA A 174 3.83 1.06 -3.67
C ALA A 174 4.39 2.21 -4.53
N ASN A 175 3.49 3.04 -5.08
CA ASN A 175 3.80 4.12 -6.04
C ASN A 175 3.56 5.55 -5.50
N GLY A 176 2.99 5.67 -4.30
CA GLY A 176 2.80 6.96 -3.64
C GLY A 176 1.56 7.75 -4.05
N HIS A 177 0.55 7.13 -4.68
CA HIS A 177 -0.58 7.87 -5.26
C HIS A 177 -1.88 7.84 -4.48
N GLY A 178 -2.41 6.65 -4.17
CA GLY A 178 -3.75 6.50 -3.59
C GLY A 178 -3.74 6.39 -2.07
N ARG A 179 -3.32 5.21 -1.57
CA ARG A 179 -3.30 4.87 -0.14
C ARG A 179 -2.50 5.88 0.70
N SER A 180 -1.28 6.20 0.27
CA SER A 180 -0.40 7.15 0.98
C SER A 180 -0.93 8.58 0.94
N ALA A 181 -1.52 9.01 -0.18
CA ALA A 181 -2.12 10.34 -0.28
C ALA A 181 -3.34 10.50 0.62
N ALA A 182 -4.19 9.46 0.73
CA ALA A 182 -5.33 9.45 1.65
C ALA A 182 -4.88 9.64 3.10
N PHE A 183 -3.87 8.87 3.48
CA PHE A 183 -3.29 8.93 4.82
C PHE A 183 -2.66 10.30 5.08
N ALA A 184 -1.87 10.82 4.14
CA ALA A 184 -1.24 12.13 4.25
C ALA A 184 -2.26 13.28 4.35
N ALA A 185 -3.35 13.24 3.57
CA ALA A 185 -4.42 14.23 3.67
C ALA A 185 -5.07 14.24 5.05
N ALA A 186 -5.33 13.06 5.64
CA ALA A 186 -5.83 12.97 7.02
C ALA A 186 -4.83 13.53 8.04
N VAL A 187 -3.52 13.24 7.87
CA VAL A 187 -2.47 13.82 8.72
C VAL A 187 -2.41 15.34 8.61
N LEU A 188 -2.56 15.91 7.42
CA LEU A 188 -2.56 17.37 7.22
C LEU A 188 -3.69 18.05 7.99
N VAL A 189 -4.90 17.48 7.96
CA VAL A 189 -6.03 17.99 8.75
C VAL A 189 -5.75 17.90 10.24
N ARG A 190 -5.24 16.76 10.71
CA ARG A 190 -4.87 16.57 12.12
C ARG A 190 -3.77 17.52 12.60
N ARG A 191 -2.86 17.93 11.72
CA ARG A 191 -1.83 18.94 12.00
C ARG A 191 -2.36 20.37 11.95
N GLY A 192 -3.64 20.58 11.59
CA GLY A 192 -4.22 21.91 11.39
C GLY A 192 -3.67 22.64 10.15
N LEU A 193 -3.05 21.92 9.22
CA LEU A 193 -2.46 22.46 7.99
C LEU A 193 -3.44 22.45 6.81
N ALA A 194 -4.59 21.80 6.99
CA ALA A 194 -5.72 21.81 6.06
C ALA A 194 -7.02 21.79 6.87
N LYS A 195 -8.05 22.47 6.39
CA LYS A 195 -9.39 22.50 7.00
C LYS A 195 -10.12 21.17 6.87
N ASP A 196 -9.92 20.49 5.74
CA ASP A 196 -10.55 19.22 5.43
C ASP A 196 -9.68 18.37 4.48
N VAL A 197 -10.12 17.14 4.22
CA VAL A 197 -9.40 16.18 3.36
C VAL A 197 -9.27 16.67 1.92
N ASP A 198 -10.18 17.50 1.44
CA ASP A 198 -10.17 17.98 0.06
C ASP A 198 -9.06 19.04 -0.11
N GLU A 199 -8.93 19.94 0.85
CA GLU A 199 -7.79 20.86 0.96
C GLU A 199 -6.47 20.13 1.20
N GLY A 200 -6.45 19.15 2.10
CA GLY A 200 -5.27 18.32 2.36
C GLY A 200 -4.78 17.61 1.08
N MET A 201 -5.71 17.11 0.27
CA MET A 201 -5.39 16.53 -1.04
C MET A 201 -4.92 17.56 -2.07
N ALA A 202 -5.37 18.81 -1.99
CA ALA A 202 -4.86 19.87 -2.86
C ALA A 202 -3.37 20.14 -2.56
N LEU A 203 -2.98 20.17 -1.28
CA LEU A 203 -1.58 20.29 -0.86
C LEU A 203 -0.75 19.09 -1.33
N VAL A 204 -1.23 17.86 -1.10
CA VAL A 204 -0.54 16.64 -1.56
C VAL A 204 -0.36 16.65 -3.08
N ARG A 205 -1.39 17.04 -3.85
CA ARG A 205 -1.32 17.09 -5.32
C ARG A 205 -0.40 18.18 -5.84
N ARG A 206 -0.28 19.30 -5.13
CA ARG A 206 0.67 20.37 -5.48
C ARG A 206 2.10 19.83 -5.43
N ALA A 207 2.43 19.02 -4.43
CA ALA A 207 3.74 18.39 -4.29
C ALA A 207 3.90 17.15 -5.20
N ARG A 208 2.83 16.36 -5.40
CA ARG A 208 2.84 15.12 -6.18
C ARG A 208 1.58 15.00 -7.06
N PRO A 209 1.60 15.50 -8.31
CA PRO A 209 0.42 15.65 -9.16
C PRO A 209 -0.35 14.36 -9.50
N ALA A 210 0.29 13.20 -9.42
CA ALA A 210 -0.33 11.90 -9.72
C ALA A 210 -1.26 11.38 -8.60
N CYS A 211 -1.26 11.99 -7.40
CA CYS A 211 -2.06 11.53 -6.28
C CYS A 211 -3.58 11.66 -6.51
N ARG A 212 -4.30 10.55 -6.38
CA ARG A 212 -5.76 10.47 -6.59
C ARG A 212 -6.38 9.56 -5.53
N LEU A 213 -7.53 9.99 -5.00
CA LEU A 213 -8.32 9.20 -4.07
C LEU A 213 -9.49 8.59 -4.81
N ASN A 214 -9.78 7.35 -4.46
CA ASN A 214 -11.11 6.82 -4.70
C ASN A 214 -12.10 7.31 -3.62
N PRO A 215 -13.43 7.19 -3.84
CA PRO A 215 -14.43 7.64 -2.88
C PRO A 215 -14.30 6.98 -1.51
N ALA A 216 -13.97 5.68 -1.44
CA ALA A 216 -13.88 4.97 -0.16
C ALA A 216 -12.68 5.44 0.67
N GLN A 217 -11.53 5.67 0.04
CA GLN A 217 -10.34 6.24 0.65
C GLN A 217 -10.59 7.66 1.15
N ARG A 218 -11.35 8.46 0.39
CA ARG A 218 -11.74 9.82 0.83
C ARG A 218 -12.56 9.78 2.11
N GLU A 219 -13.58 8.93 2.17
CA GLU A 219 -14.42 8.82 3.38
C GLU A 219 -13.63 8.28 4.58
N ALA A 220 -12.73 7.31 4.36
CA ALA A 220 -11.84 6.81 5.40
C ALA A 220 -10.90 7.91 5.93
N ALA A 221 -10.31 8.71 5.03
CA ALA A 221 -9.48 9.84 5.41
C ALA A 221 -10.27 10.88 6.22
N LYS A 222 -11.52 11.17 5.85
CA LYS A 222 -12.37 12.12 6.58
C LYS A 222 -12.71 11.63 7.99
N ALA A 223 -12.96 10.33 8.14
CA ALA A 223 -13.27 9.73 9.44
C ALA A 223 -12.07 9.71 10.41
N ALA A 224 -10.84 9.79 9.90
CA ALA A 224 -9.60 9.76 10.69
C ALA A 224 -8.94 11.12 10.89
N ALA A 225 -9.36 12.12 10.11
CA ALA A 225 -8.95 13.52 10.19
C ALA A 225 -9.48 14.19 11.47
#